data_AF-A0A934YGL9-F1
#
_entry.id   AF-A0A934YGL9-F1
#
_cell.length_a   1.000
_cell.length_b   1.000
_cell.length_c   1.000
_cell.angle_alpha   90.00
_cell.angle_beta   90.00
_cell.angle_gamma   90.00
#
_symmetry.space_group_name_H-M   'P 1'
#
loop_
_entity.id
_entity.type
_entity.pdbx_description
1 polymer ?
#
loop_
_entity_poly.entity_id
_entity_poly.type
_entity_poly.pdbx_seq_one_letter_code
_entity_poly.pdbx_strand_id
1 'polypeptide(L)'
;MRPGRFAPRRLGVLGLCAIATLGCKKDPAASNAPDAAAHAAPSAPAATVTPEGEAVSANASNGESAGAVAIGPSTAQVRLRPRTPARAGEVIAIPAGVLLSGTLPSDDGRDPAAVAGLSPYPLGAFSIDALPFPNDPARPPKAQVSRDDAAKACQERGARLCTDLEWERACKGPDADTYATGPTWDPACEAEAATCASGFGARAMGGLREWVGAKGEAGEGAPFRGGGPREPGIGVHRCARRGTSQGLAADLGFRCCTGGERPKLVEVEPFRKTKLDASELAAIVAGAPELAGRPGFGAELRLFDPADSTSVVGRTQAPHVGLVFSTQPLLWSPDPGVEVLVVTGRSKTASFVLALFPLSSGKYKIASYFVMLGDVSPVALAYNPSRRRELQWTTCWGCSGETGGVSFREDRRIVIVQF
;
A
#
# COMPACT_ATOMS: atom_id res chain seq x y z
N MET A 1 -55.75 -15.33 53.91
CA MET A 1 -56.70 -15.39 52.76
C MET A 1 -55.90 -15.52 51.48
N ARG A 2 -56.33 -16.44 50.62
CA ARG A 2 -55.74 -16.86 49.33
C ARG A 2 -56.20 -15.91 48.19
N PRO A 3 -55.82 -16.09 46.91
CA PRO A 3 -55.05 -15.13 46.11
C PRO A 3 -55.73 -14.68 44.81
N GLY A 4 -55.05 -13.87 43.98
CA GLY A 4 -55.48 -13.57 42.60
C GLY A 4 -54.35 -13.74 41.57
N ARG A 5 -54.36 -14.87 40.85
CA ARG A 5 -53.53 -15.19 39.68
C ARG A 5 -54.20 -14.62 38.42
N PHE A 6 -53.44 -14.10 37.45
CA PHE A 6 -53.88 -14.06 36.05
C PHE A 6 -52.72 -14.26 35.06
N ALA A 7 -52.74 -15.43 34.42
CA ALA A 7 -52.31 -15.76 33.06
C ALA A 7 -53.27 -16.90 32.61
N PRO A 8 -53.39 -17.32 31.34
CA PRO A 8 -52.75 -16.88 30.09
C PRO A 8 -53.78 -16.68 28.94
N ARG A 9 -53.34 -16.40 27.69
CA ARG A 9 -54.08 -16.83 26.49
C ARG A 9 -53.16 -17.01 25.28
N ARG A 10 -53.00 -18.28 24.87
CA ARG A 10 -52.62 -18.71 23.53
C ARG A 10 -53.85 -18.60 22.63
N LEU A 11 -53.68 -18.20 21.37
CA LEU A 11 -54.59 -18.54 20.28
C LEU A 11 -53.75 -19.14 19.16
N GLY A 12 -54.07 -20.38 18.78
CA GLY A 12 -53.66 -20.99 17.53
C GLY A 12 -54.91 -21.48 16.81
N VAL A 13 -54.95 -21.28 15.50
CA VAL A 13 -55.79 -21.99 14.49
C VAL A 13 -54.99 -21.85 13.17
N LEU A 14 -54.28 -22.87 12.66
CA LEU A 14 -54.71 -24.07 11.90
C LEU A 14 -55.46 -23.76 10.59
N GLY A 15 -54.85 -24.11 9.45
CA GLY A 15 -55.47 -24.04 8.13
C GLY A 15 -54.59 -24.65 7.04
N LEU A 16 -54.65 -25.98 6.92
CA LEU A 16 -54.09 -26.80 5.84
C LEU A 16 -54.57 -26.33 4.45
N CYS A 17 -53.71 -26.45 3.44
CA CYS A 17 -54.14 -26.93 2.13
C CYS A 17 -53.00 -27.72 1.47
N ALA A 18 -53.26 -29.00 1.18
CA ALA A 18 -52.39 -29.93 0.48
C ALA A 18 -52.90 -30.12 -0.94
N ILE A 19 -52.03 -30.09 -1.95
CA ILE A 19 -52.25 -30.76 -3.24
C ILE A 19 -50.89 -31.32 -3.72
N ALA A 20 -50.86 -32.64 -3.92
CA ALA A 20 -49.80 -33.43 -4.57
C ALA A 20 -49.96 -33.33 -6.11
N THR A 21 -49.07 -33.69 -7.03
CA THR A 21 -48.08 -34.77 -7.19
C THR A 21 -47.27 -34.46 -8.49
N LEU A 22 -46.26 -35.32 -8.77
CA LEU A 22 -45.53 -35.54 -10.03
C LEU A 22 -44.32 -34.61 -10.25
N GLY A 23 -43.06 -35.04 -10.22
CA GLY A 23 -42.48 -36.34 -10.50
C GLY A 23 -41.70 -36.26 -11.81
N CYS A 24 -40.37 -36.24 -11.74
CA CYS A 24 -39.46 -36.96 -12.66
C CYS A 24 -38.00 -36.71 -12.27
N LYS A 25 -37.32 -37.81 -11.94
CA LYS A 25 -35.89 -37.93 -11.65
C LYS A 25 -35.32 -38.83 -12.74
N LYS A 26 -34.27 -38.41 -13.45
CA LYS A 26 -33.41 -39.31 -14.24
C LYS A 26 -32.07 -38.65 -14.59
N ASP A 27 -31.04 -38.97 -13.81
CA ASP A 27 -29.67 -39.24 -14.29
C ASP A 27 -29.69 -40.60 -15.05
N PRO A 28 -28.68 -41.09 -15.84
CA PRO A 28 -27.24 -40.81 -15.71
C PRO A 28 -26.34 -40.90 -17.00
N ALA A 29 -25.05 -40.55 -16.79
CA ALA A 29 -23.79 -41.20 -17.24
C ALA A 29 -23.38 -41.45 -18.73
N ALA A 30 -22.05 -41.35 -18.90
CA ALA A 30 -21.14 -42.01 -19.86
C ALA A 30 -21.08 -41.39 -21.28
N SER A 31 -19.99 -41.33 -22.05
CA SER A 31 -18.60 -41.84 -22.05
C SER A 31 -17.93 -41.22 -23.30
N ASN A 32 -16.64 -40.84 -23.36
CA ASN A 32 -15.52 -41.62 -23.92
C ASN A 32 -14.39 -40.63 -24.33
N ALA A 33 -13.14 -40.99 -24.03
CA ALA A 33 -11.92 -40.58 -24.76
C ALA A 33 -11.68 -41.60 -25.92
N PRO A 34 -10.59 -41.63 -26.76
CA PRO A 34 -9.28 -40.93 -26.71
C PRO A 34 -8.65 -40.55 -28.11
N ASP A 35 -7.35 -40.21 -28.09
CA ASP A 35 -6.30 -40.32 -29.16
C ASP A 35 -6.34 -39.40 -30.40
N ALA A 36 -5.24 -38.97 -31.05
CA ALA A 36 -3.79 -39.00 -30.84
C ALA A 36 -3.09 -38.13 -31.92
N ALA A 37 -1.79 -37.85 -31.69
CA ALA A 37 -0.69 -37.77 -32.66
C ALA A 37 -0.45 -36.52 -33.57
N ALA A 38 0.70 -35.88 -33.27
CA ALA A 38 1.90 -35.77 -34.11
C ALA A 38 2.13 -34.64 -35.14
N HIS A 39 3.44 -34.32 -35.25
CA HIS A 39 4.20 -33.58 -36.27
C HIS A 39 4.46 -32.09 -35.99
N ALA A 40 5.65 -31.53 -36.20
CA ALA A 40 7.05 -31.95 -36.29
C ALA A 40 7.86 -30.64 -36.41
N ALA A 41 9.09 -30.61 -35.90
CA ALA A 41 10.03 -29.50 -36.06
C ALA A 41 10.58 -29.38 -37.50
N PRO A 42 11.17 -28.23 -37.86
CA PRO A 42 12.58 -28.25 -38.28
C PRO A 42 13.39 -27.05 -37.71
N SER A 43 14.56 -27.27 -37.09
CA SER A 43 15.91 -27.31 -37.68
C SER A 43 16.49 -25.95 -38.06
N ALA A 44 17.53 -25.54 -37.33
CA ALA A 44 18.42 -24.40 -37.61
C ALA A 44 19.37 -24.67 -38.80
N PRO A 45 20.20 -23.68 -39.17
CA PRO A 45 21.62 -23.96 -39.12
C PRO A 45 22.45 -22.89 -38.38
N ALA A 46 23.57 -23.37 -37.85
CA ALA A 46 24.62 -22.64 -37.16
C ALA A 46 25.56 -21.91 -38.12
N ALA A 47 26.18 -20.83 -37.64
CA ALA A 47 27.42 -20.30 -38.19
C ALA A 47 28.43 -20.07 -37.05
N THR A 48 29.48 -20.88 -37.09
CA THR A 48 30.72 -20.85 -36.31
C THR A 48 31.68 -19.82 -36.88
N VAL A 49 32.28 -18.96 -36.05
CA VAL A 49 33.62 -18.38 -36.29
C VAL A 49 34.31 -18.16 -34.94
N THR A 50 35.51 -18.71 -34.80
CA THR A 50 36.55 -18.33 -33.81
C THR A 50 37.90 -18.27 -34.58
N PRO A 51 39.04 -17.94 -33.95
CA PRO A 51 39.55 -16.59 -33.70
C PRO A 51 40.98 -16.39 -34.29
N GLU A 52 41.49 -15.16 -34.47
CA GLU A 52 42.93 -14.95 -34.70
C GLU A 52 43.36 -13.48 -34.51
N GLY A 53 44.48 -13.28 -33.78
CA GLY A 53 45.41 -12.13 -33.79
C GLY A 53 44.85 -10.75 -33.41
N GLU A 54 45.53 -9.84 -32.73
CA GLU A 54 46.96 -9.67 -32.49
C GLU A 54 47.12 -8.62 -31.38
N ALA A 55 48.00 -8.91 -30.42
CA ALA A 55 48.42 -7.97 -29.42
C ALA A 55 49.47 -7.02 -30.02
N VAL A 56 49.24 -5.71 -29.96
CA VAL A 56 50.29 -4.71 -30.14
C VAL A 56 50.32 -3.82 -28.92
N SER A 57 51.43 -3.91 -28.19
CA SER A 57 51.79 -3.06 -27.07
C SER A 57 52.43 -1.78 -27.61
N ALA A 58 52.00 -0.61 -27.13
CA ALA A 58 52.78 0.61 -27.23
C ALA A 58 52.52 1.51 -26.01
N ASN A 59 53.60 2.14 -25.58
CA ASN A 59 53.87 2.69 -24.26
C ASN A 59 53.42 4.16 -24.12
N ALA A 60 53.13 4.53 -22.87
CA ALA A 60 53.04 5.84 -22.20
C ALA A 60 53.24 7.17 -22.99
N SER A 61 52.35 8.14 -22.73
CA SER A 61 52.73 9.50 -22.27
C SER A 61 51.53 10.32 -21.76
N ASN A 62 51.81 11.13 -20.73
CA ASN A 62 50.93 12.00 -19.95
C ASN A 62 50.02 12.96 -20.75
N GLY A 63 48.86 13.26 -20.17
CA GLY A 63 48.02 14.40 -20.52
C GLY A 63 46.83 14.55 -19.56
N GLU A 64 46.98 15.40 -18.56
CA GLU A 64 45.89 15.92 -17.73
C GLU A 64 44.77 16.51 -18.60
N SER A 65 43.54 16.00 -18.46
CA SER A 65 42.34 16.80 -18.78
C SER A 65 41.11 16.28 -18.03
N ALA A 66 40.61 17.15 -17.15
CA ALA A 66 39.24 17.34 -16.68
C ALA A 66 38.27 16.13 -16.79
N GLY A 67 37.88 15.62 -15.63
CA GLY A 67 36.88 14.56 -15.47
C GLY A 67 35.55 14.88 -16.14
N ALA A 68 35.29 14.23 -17.26
CA ALA A 68 33.95 14.01 -17.76
C ALA A 68 33.29 12.93 -16.90
N VAL A 69 32.35 13.34 -16.03
CA VAL A 69 31.45 12.42 -15.34
C VAL A 69 30.51 11.84 -16.39
N ALA A 70 30.87 10.68 -16.93
CA ALA A 70 29.96 9.87 -17.72
C ALA A 70 28.82 9.39 -16.82
N ILE A 71 27.65 10.01 -16.97
CA ILE A 71 26.40 9.53 -16.37
C ILE A 71 26.01 8.27 -17.16
N GLY A 72 26.55 7.13 -16.74
CA GLY A 72 26.02 5.83 -17.14
C GLY A 72 24.60 5.63 -16.59
N PRO A 73 23.77 4.78 -17.21
CA PRO A 73 22.47 4.45 -16.68
C PRO A 73 22.64 3.85 -15.28
N SER A 74 22.15 4.56 -14.27
CA SER A 74 22.13 4.09 -12.89
C SER A 74 21.16 2.92 -12.80
N THR A 75 21.68 1.70 -12.91
CA THR A 75 21.06 0.54 -12.28
C THR A 75 21.13 0.79 -10.78
N ALA A 76 20.10 1.45 -10.23
CA ALA A 76 19.94 1.62 -8.80
C ALA A 76 19.84 0.21 -8.19
N GLN A 77 20.97 -0.34 -7.75
CA GLN A 77 20.99 -1.58 -6.98
C GLN A 77 20.14 -1.31 -5.74
N VAL A 78 19.01 -2.01 -5.64
CA VAL A 78 18.14 -1.96 -4.48
C VAL A 78 19.00 -2.38 -3.28
N ARG A 79 19.35 -1.42 -2.42
CA ARG A 79 20.09 -1.73 -1.20
C ARG A 79 19.16 -2.48 -0.26
N LEU A 80 19.38 -3.79 -0.14
CA LEU A 80 18.72 -4.61 0.85
C LEU A 80 19.06 -4.11 2.26
N ARG A 81 18.10 -4.24 3.19
CA ARG A 81 18.28 -3.76 4.56
C ARG A 81 19.36 -4.58 5.30
N PRO A 82 20.05 -3.98 6.29
CA PRO A 82 21.05 -4.68 7.09
C PRO A 82 20.46 -5.90 7.83
N ARG A 83 21.23 -7.00 7.85
CA ARG A 83 20.82 -8.30 8.43
C ARG A 83 21.41 -8.53 9.82
N THR A 84 21.17 -7.58 10.73
CA THR A 84 21.73 -7.66 12.09
C THR A 84 20.88 -8.59 12.96
N PRO A 85 21.43 -9.56 13.70
CA PRO A 85 20.65 -10.36 14.64
C PRO A 85 19.97 -9.50 15.71
N ALA A 86 18.78 -9.89 16.18
CA ALA A 86 18.15 -9.27 17.35
C ALA A 86 18.69 -9.89 18.65
N ARG A 87 18.66 -9.13 19.74
CA ARG A 87 18.94 -9.65 21.09
C ARG A 87 17.69 -10.30 21.69
N ALA A 88 17.89 -11.22 22.63
CA ALA A 88 16.77 -11.78 23.39
C ALA A 88 16.04 -10.67 24.17
N GLY A 89 14.71 -10.65 24.05
CA GLY A 89 13.84 -9.65 24.67
C GLY A 89 13.91 -8.27 24.02
N GLU A 90 14.55 -8.10 22.87
CA GLU A 90 14.64 -6.80 22.20
C GLU A 90 13.26 -6.30 21.78
N VAL A 91 12.95 -5.05 22.12
CA VAL A 91 11.69 -4.39 21.80
C VAL A 91 11.98 -3.18 20.92
N ILE A 92 11.22 -3.04 19.84
CA ILE A 92 11.35 -1.98 18.86
C ILE A 92 10.29 -0.90 19.13
N ALA A 93 10.73 0.34 19.34
CA ALA A 93 9.83 1.47 19.46
C ALA A 93 9.38 1.94 18.07
N ILE A 94 8.06 1.98 17.86
CA ILE A 94 7.44 2.47 16.62
C ILE A 94 6.83 3.85 16.91
N PRO A 95 7.31 4.93 16.26
CA PRO A 95 6.79 6.27 16.52
C PRO A 95 5.34 6.40 16.02
N ALA A 96 4.61 7.34 16.63
CA ALA A 96 3.30 7.74 16.15
C ALA A 96 3.37 8.26 14.70
N GLY A 97 2.29 8.11 13.95
CA GLY A 97 2.19 8.62 12.58
C GLY A 97 1.18 7.85 11.74
N VAL A 98 1.18 8.12 10.44
CA VAL A 98 0.23 7.52 9.50
C VAL A 98 0.79 6.23 8.92
N LEU A 99 0.04 5.15 9.03
CA LEU A 99 0.23 3.93 8.24
C LEU A 99 -0.52 4.06 6.92
N LEU A 100 0.13 3.78 5.79
CA LEU A 100 -0.56 3.51 4.54
C LEU A 100 -0.84 2.01 4.46
N SER A 101 -2.03 1.59 4.89
CA SER A 101 -2.42 0.17 4.94
C SER A 101 -2.93 -0.29 3.58
N GLY A 102 -2.59 -1.51 3.17
CA GLY A 102 -3.02 -2.07 1.88
C GLY A 102 -2.00 -1.85 0.76
N THR A 103 -2.48 -1.92 -0.49
CA THR A 103 -1.68 -1.82 -1.73
C THR A 103 -2.34 -0.94 -2.77
N LEU A 104 -1.57 -0.35 -3.67
CA LEU A 104 -2.13 0.30 -4.85
C LEU A 104 -2.61 -0.77 -5.85
N PRO A 105 -3.65 -0.49 -6.64
CA PRO A 105 -4.08 -1.41 -7.70
C PRO A 105 -2.97 -1.74 -8.70
N SER A 106 -2.00 -0.84 -8.89
CA SER A 106 -0.85 -0.98 -9.77
C SER A 106 0.33 -1.74 -9.15
N ASP A 107 0.24 -2.18 -7.89
CA ASP A 107 1.33 -2.94 -7.27
C ASP A 107 1.42 -4.34 -7.90
N ASP A 108 2.59 -4.71 -8.42
CA ASP A 108 2.82 -6.00 -9.05
C ASP A 108 2.47 -7.17 -8.12
N GLY A 109 1.90 -8.26 -8.65
CA GLY A 109 1.59 -9.46 -7.85
C GLY A 109 0.53 -9.23 -6.76
N ARG A 110 -0.27 -8.16 -6.86
CA ARG A 110 -1.41 -7.91 -5.98
C ARG A 110 -2.51 -8.94 -6.23
N ASP A 111 -2.92 -9.61 -5.15
CA ASP A 111 -4.19 -10.34 -5.08
C ASP A 111 -5.27 -9.42 -4.45
N PRO A 112 -6.29 -9.00 -5.22
CA PRO A 112 -7.35 -8.12 -4.72
C PRO A 112 -8.21 -8.74 -3.62
N ALA A 113 -8.31 -10.06 -3.53
CA ALA A 113 -9.05 -10.74 -2.46
C ALA A 113 -8.25 -10.73 -1.14
N ALA A 114 -6.92 -10.81 -1.25
CA ALA A 114 -6.01 -10.84 -0.11
C ALA A 114 -5.68 -9.45 0.46
N VAL A 115 -5.73 -8.39 -0.35
CA VAL A 115 -5.20 -7.08 0.03
C VAL A 115 -6.14 -5.92 -0.30
N ALA A 116 -6.47 -5.13 0.73
CA ALA A 116 -7.26 -3.91 0.58
C ALA A 116 -6.51 -2.84 -0.25
N GLY A 117 -7.26 -1.89 -0.80
CA GLY A 117 -6.68 -0.71 -1.45
C GLY A 117 -5.94 0.17 -0.44
N LEU A 118 -4.93 0.91 -0.92
CA LEU A 118 -4.07 1.74 -0.08
C LEU A 118 -4.88 2.86 0.62
N SER A 119 -4.91 2.83 1.96
CA SER A 119 -5.66 3.78 2.79
C SER A 119 -4.83 4.26 3.99
N PRO A 120 -4.87 5.56 4.34
CA PRO A 120 -4.10 6.12 5.43
C PRO A 120 -4.80 5.93 6.79
N TYR A 121 -4.09 5.45 7.81
CA TYR A 121 -4.54 5.25 9.18
C TYR A 121 -3.59 5.92 10.18
N PRO A 122 -4.02 6.98 10.90
CA PRO A 122 -3.26 7.51 12.01
C PRO A 122 -3.14 6.49 13.14
N LEU A 123 -1.92 6.25 13.61
CA LEU A 123 -1.60 5.37 14.72
C LEU A 123 -0.77 6.10 15.78
N GLY A 124 -1.03 5.80 17.06
CA GLY A 124 -0.21 6.26 18.16
C GLY A 124 1.12 5.53 18.21
N ALA A 125 2.04 6.01 19.05
CA ALA A 125 3.30 5.31 19.29
C ALA A 125 3.02 4.00 20.04
N PHE A 126 3.77 2.96 19.69
CA PHE A 126 3.70 1.66 20.33
C PHE A 126 5.07 1.00 20.31
N SER A 127 5.18 -0.13 20.99
CA SER A 127 6.38 -0.95 20.99
C SER A 127 6.03 -2.37 20.58
N ILE A 128 6.92 -3.04 19.87
CA ILE A 128 6.72 -4.39 19.32
C ILE A 128 7.93 -5.27 19.61
N ASP A 129 7.70 -6.53 19.97
CA ASP A 129 8.77 -7.53 20.07
C ASP A 129 9.54 -7.61 18.73
N ALA A 130 10.88 -7.56 18.79
CA ALA A 130 11.74 -7.60 17.60
C ALA A 130 11.59 -8.92 16.84
N LEU A 131 11.41 -10.04 17.55
CA LEU A 131 11.20 -11.36 17.00
C LEU A 131 9.82 -11.92 17.41
N PRO A 132 9.29 -12.92 16.68
CA PRO A 132 8.14 -13.70 17.13
C PRO A 132 8.34 -14.24 18.56
N PHE A 133 7.25 -14.42 19.30
CA PHE A 133 7.28 -15.00 20.64
C PHE A 133 8.07 -16.32 20.63
N PRO A 134 9.03 -16.53 21.54
CA PRO A 134 9.23 -15.84 22.82
C PRO A 134 10.15 -14.60 22.79
N ASN A 135 10.35 -14.02 21.60
CA ASN A 135 11.24 -12.87 21.35
C ASN A 135 12.70 -13.18 21.72
N ASP A 136 13.21 -14.31 21.24
CA ASP A 136 14.52 -14.83 21.61
C ASP A 136 15.17 -15.53 20.41
N PRO A 137 16.34 -15.07 19.91
CA PRO A 137 16.98 -15.67 18.75
C PRO A 137 17.48 -17.10 19.00
N ALA A 138 17.63 -17.52 20.26
CA ALA A 138 18.08 -18.86 20.62
C ALA A 138 16.93 -19.88 20.70
N ARG A 139 15.67 -19.43 20.56
CA ARG A 139 14.48 -20.29 20.65
C ARG A 139 13.64 -20.19 19.38
N PRO A 140 13.08 -21.31 18.89
CA PRO A 140 12.17 -21.25 17.74
C PRO A 140 10.90 -20.45 18.09
N PRO A 141 10.29 -19.77 17.11
CA PRO A 141 8.98 -19.16 17.27
C PRO A 141 7.94 -20.15 17.81
N LYS A 142 7.19 -19.74 18.83
CA LYS A 142 6.08 -20.54 19.35
C LYS A 142 4.93 -20.50 18.34
N ALA A 143 4.66 -21.64 17.71
CA ALA A 143 3.55 -21.86 16.80
C ALA A 143 2.58 -22.90 17.37
N GLN A 144 1.60 -23.35 16.56
CA GLN A 144 0.57 -24.32 16.96
C GLN A 144 -0.19 -23.90 18.24
N VAL A 145 -0.39 -22.60 18.42
CA VAL A 145 -1.19 -22.04 19.51
C VAL A 145 -2.44 -21.39 18.95
N SER A 146 -3.53 -21.42 19.74
CA SER A 146 -4.72 -20.65 19.39
C SER A 146 -4.40 -19.16 19.52
N ARG A 147 -5.18 -18.32 18.84
CA ARG A 147 -5.05 -16.86 18.99
C ARG A 147 -5.29 -16.42 20.44
N ASP A 148 -6.17 -17.08 21.16
CA ASP A 148 -6.48 -16.75 22.55
C ASP A 148 -5.34 -17.16 23.49
N ASP A 149 -4.70 -18.30 23.26
CA ASP A 149 -3.48 -18.71 23.98
C ASP A 149 -2.31 -17.76 23.68
N ALA A 150 -2.17 -17.32 22.43
CA ALA A 150 -1.20 -16.32 22.03
C ALA A 150 -1.44 -14.97 22.75
N ALA A 151 -2.70 -14.54 22.83
CA ALA A 151 -3.10 -13.35 23.57
C ALA A 151 -2.79 -13.47 25.06
N LYS A 152 -3.12 -14.60 25.68
CA LYS A 152 -2.82 -14.89 27.08
C LYS A 152 -1.31 -14.89 27.35
N ALA A 153 -0.51 -15.50 26.47
CA ALA A 153 0.94 -15.51 26.59
C ALA A 153 1.57 -14.09 26.53
N CYS A 154 0.99 -13.18 25.73
CA CYS A 154 1.39 -11.77 25.77
C CYS A 154 0.93 -11.07 27.06
N GLN A 155 -0.28 -11.34 27.55
CA GLN A 155 -0.81 -10.76 28.79
C GLN A 155 0.02 -11.15 30.02
N GLU A 156 0.49 -12.40 30.09
CA GLU A 156 1.38 -12.89 31.16
C GLU A 156 2.72 -12.12 31.21
N ARG A 157 3.13 -11.48 30.12
CA ARG A 157 4.30 -10.59 30.03
C ARG A 157 3.96 -9.11 30.22
N GLY A 158 2.72 -8.77 30.59
CA GLY A 158 2.24 -7.38 30.68
C GLY A 158 2.07 -6.70 29.32
N ALA A 159 1.92 -7.48 28.24
CA ALA A 159 1.76 -7.01 26.88
C ALA A 159 0.42 -7.49 26.27
N ARG A 160 0.23 -7.25 24.97
CA ARG A 160 -0.93 -7.74 24.20
C ARG A 160 -0.50 -8.22 22.83
N LEU A 161 -1.37 -8.92 22.10
CA LEU A 161 -1.14 -9.10 20.67
C LEU A 161 -1.11 -7.73 19.97
N CYS A 162 -0.18 -7.59 19.03
CA CYS A 162 -0.16 -6.46 18.11
C CYS A 162 -1.45 -6.42 17.29
N THR A 163 -2.07 -5.26 17.14
CA THR A 163 -3.21 -5.13 16.23
C THR A 163 -2.78 -5.35 14.78
N ASP A 164 -3.75 -5.65 13.93
CA ASP A 164 -3.58 -5.80 12.48
C ASP A 164 -2.80 -4.62 11.84
N LEU A 165 -3.17 -3.38 12.20
CA LEU A 165 -2.53 -2.16 11.69
C LEU A 165 -1.15 -1.92 12.29
N GLU A 166 -0.94 -2.21 13.58
CA GLU A 166 0.39 -2.08 14.21
C GLU A 166 1.40 -3.03 13.59
N TRP A 167 0.99 -4.27 13.31
CA TRP A 167 1.84 -5.25 12.64
C TRP A 167 2.24 -4.77 11.26
N GLU A 168 1.28 -4.28 10.45
CA GLU A 168 1.57 -3.76 9.12
C GLU A 168 2.51 -2.55 9.16
N ARG A 169 2.29 -1.61 10.09
CA ARG A 169 3.17 -0.44 10.27
C ARG A 169 4.59 -0.86 10.63
N ALA A 170 4.75 -1.81 11.56
CA ALA A 170 6.05 -2.33 11.92
C ALA A 170 6.76 -3.03 10.75
N CYS A 171 6.01 -3.72 9.89
CA CYS A 171 6.53 -4.40 8.70
C CYS A 171 6.97 -3.40 7.61
N LYS A 172 6.10 -2.47 7.24
CA LYS A 172 6.35 -1.53 6.13
C LYS A 172 7.47 -0.53 6.43
N GLY A 173 7.74 -0.24 7.70
CA GLY A 173 8.76 0.73 8.06
C GLY A 173 8.36 2.18 7.77
N PRO A 174 9.29 3.13 7.94
CA PRO A 174 9.02 4.56 7.77
C PRO A 174 8.80 4.99 6.31
N ASP A 175 9.22 4.14 5.36
CA ASP A 175 9.13 4.35 3.91
C ASP A 175 7.87 3.70 3.29
N ALA A 176 6.98 3.12 4.10
CA ALA A 176 5.78 2.41 3.64
C ALA A 176 6.08 1.29 2.61
N ASP A 177 7.19 0.58 2.81
CA ASP A 177 7.71 -0.43 1.88
C ASP A 177 6.72 -1.59 1.66
N THR A 178 6.78 -2.20 0.48
CA THR A 178 5.96 -3.36 0.10
C THR A 178 6.26 -4.59 0.97
N TYR A 179 7.56 -4.78 1.26
CA TYR A 179 8.10 -5.90 2.02
C TYR A 179 8.87 -5.39 3.23
N ALA A 180 9.05 -6.25 4.24
CA ALA A 180 9.90 -5.91 5.38
C ALA A 180 11.32 -5.54 4.91
N THR A 181 11.84 -6.22 3.90
CA THR A 181 13.17 -6.03 3.32
C THR A 181 13.28 -4.81 2.40
N GLY A 182 12.20 -4.04 2.20
CA GLY A 182 12.18 -2.84 1.36
C GLY A 182 11.20 -2.97 0.17
N PRO A 183 11.49 -2.33 -0.98
CA PRO A 183 10.61 -2.39 -2.14
C PRO A 183 10.55 -3.79 -2.78
N THR A 184 11.56 -4.62 -2.55
CA THR A 184 11.64 -6.02 -3.02
C THR A 184 11.82 -6.99 -1.86
N TRP A 185 11.25 -8.19 -1.99
CA TRP A 185 11.52 -9.29 -1.05
C TRP A 185 12.96 -9.78 -1.22
N ASP A 186 13.67 -9.99 -0.11
CA ASP A 186 14.95 -10.70 -0.10
C ASP A 186 14.67 -12.21 0.14
N PRO A 187 14.90 -13.08 -0.85
CA PRO A 187 14.66 -14.52 -0.70
C PRO A 187 15.46 -15.17 0.44
N ALA A 188 16.60 -14.59 0.86
CA ALA A 188 17.35 -15.10 2.00
C ALA A 188 16.52 -15.09 3.31
N CYS A 189 15.48 -14.26 3.37
CA CYS A 189 14.57 -14.18 4.49
C CYS A 189 13.60 -15.36 4.62
N GLU A 190 13.54 -16.25 3.64
CA GLU A 190 12.81 -17.52 3.76
C GLU A 190 13.55 -18.49 4.70
N ALA A 191 14.88 -18.54 4.59
CA ALA A 191 15.72 -19.40 5.42
C ALA A 191 16.12 -18.72 6.75
N GLU A 192 16.34 -17.41 6.72
CA GLU A 192 16.97 -16.67 7.83
C GLU A 192 16.09 -15.48 8.29
N ALA A 193 14.78 -15.69 8.37
CA ALA A 193 13.77 -14.67 8.70
C ALA A 193 14.12 -13.83 9.93
N ALA A 194 14.69 -14.46 10.97
CA ALA A 194 15.08 -13.80 12.22
C ALA A 194 16.16 -12.71 12.06
N THR A 195 16.88 -12.69 10.94
CA THR A 195 17.91 -11.68 10.64
C THR A 195 17.37 -10.53 9.78
N CYS A 196 16.21 -10.70 9.17
CA CYS A 196 15.67 -9.77 8.20
C CYS A 196 14.83 -8.69 8.89
N ALA A 197 15.39 -7.50 8.98
CA ALA A 197 14.78 -6.36 9.64
C ALA A 197 13.91 -5.52 8.70
N SER A 198 12.78 -5.05 9.22
CA SER A 198 12.01 -3.95 8.64
C SER A 198 12.75 -2.63 8.79
N GLY A 199 12.22 -1.57 8.16
CA GLY A 199 12.80 -0.22 8.28
C GLY A 199 12.73 0.36 9.68
N PHE A 200 11.85 -0.17 10.54
CA PHE A 200 11.84 0.16 11.97
C PHE A 200 12.69 -0.79 12.80
N GLY A 201 13.13 -1.93 12.26
CA GLY A 201 13.93 -2.92 12.96
C GLY A 201 13.17 -4.16 13.45
N ALA A 202 11.86 -4.27 13.23
CA ALA A 202 11.14 -5.51 13.54
C ALA A 202 11.57 -6.62 12.57
N ARG A 203 11.85 -7.82 13.07
CA ARG A 203 12.43 -8.91 12.27
C ARG A 203 11.45 -10.04 11.98
N ALA A 204 11.78 -10.87 11.00
CA ALA A 204 10.94 -11.99 10.53
C ALA A 204 9.55 -11.58 10.02
N MET A 205 9.32 -10.29 9.80
CA MET A 205 8.05 -9.77 9.31
C MET A 205 7.82 -10.25 7.87
N GLY A 206 6.69 -10.90 7.61
CA GLY A 206 6.35 -11.44 6.29
C GLY A 206 6.97 -12.81 5.97
N GLY A 207 7.92 -13.30 6.77
CA GLY A 207 8.50 -14.66 6.61
C GLY A 207 7.74 -15.75 7.39
N LEU A 208 6.86 -15.35 8.32
CA LEU A 208 5.99 -16.23 9.09
C LEU A 208 4.58 -15.65 9.12
N ARG A 209 3.59 -16.52 9.30
CA ARG A 209 2.24 -16.08 9.64
C ARG A 209 2.17 -15.78 11.13
N GLU A 210 1.50 -14.69 11.48
CA GLU A 210 1.39 -14.26 12.87
C GLU A 210 -0.02 -13.82 13.24
N TRP A 211 -0.52 -14.35 14.35
CA TRP A 211 -1.77 -13.90 14.95
C TRP A 211 -1.71 -12.42 15.33
N VAL A 212 -2.80 -11.69 15.04
CA VAL A 212 -2.95 -10.28 15.41
C VAL A 212 -4.19 -10.04 16.29
N GLY A 213 -4.15 -8.94 17.05
CA GLY A 213 -5.25 -8.38 17.83
C GLY A 213 -6.44 -8.01 16.92
N ALA A 214 -7.64 -8.37 17.33
CA ALA A 214 -8.86 -8.20 16.52
C ALA A 214 -9.42 -6.78 16.64
N LYS A 215 -10.07 -6.34 15.56
CA LYS A 215 -11.23 -5.44 15.59
C LYS A 215 -12.21 -5.84 14.48
N GLY A 216 -13.41 -6.29 14.88
CA GLY A 216 -14.63 -6.31 14.06
C GLY A 216 -14.65 -7.26 12.86
N GLU A 217 -15.77 -7.95 12.67
CA GLU A 217 -16.07 -8.94 11.61
C GLU A 217 -15.75 -8.43 10.18
N ALA A 218 -15.46 -9.25 9.16
CA ALA A 218 -16.06 -10.55 8.86
C ALA A 218 -15.15 -11.49 8.05
N GLY A 219 -15.14 -12.74 8.49
CA GLY A 219 -14.56 -13.93 7.89
C GLY A 219 -14.62 -15.04 8.95
N GLU A 220 -14.92 -16.28 8.55
CA GLU A 220 -14.79 -17.40 9.48
C GLU A 220 -13.30 -17.53 9.89
N GLY A 221 -13.00 -17.32 11.18
CA GLY A 221 -11.68 -17.59 11.76
C GLY A 221 -10.97 -16.37 12.36
N ALA A 222 -9.82 -16.62 12.97
CA ALA A 222 -9.01 -15.60 13.63
C ALA A 222 -8.08 -14.88 12.61
N PRO A 223 -7.83 -13.57 12.74
CA PRO A 223 -7.01 -12.82 11.78
C PRO A 223 -5.50 -13.06 12.01
N PHE A 224 -4.76 -13.16 10.91
CA PHE A 224 -3.30 -13.19 10.89
C PHE A 224 -2.72 -12.26 9.81
N ARG A 225 -1.44 -11.94 9.96
CA ARG A 225 -0.61 -11.22 8.99
C ARG A 225 0.60 -12.05 8.55
N GLY A 226 1.18 -11.68 7.41
CA GLY A 226 2.34 -12.36 6.82
C GLY A 226 1.97 -13.62 6.03
N GLY A 227 3.00 -14.36 5.59
CA GLY A 227 2.88 -15.60 4.82
C GLY A 227 3.86 -16.65 5.33
N GLY A 228 3.47 -17.92 5.23
CA GLY A 228 4.30 -19.03 5.68
C GLY A 228 5.48 -19.29 4.73
N PRO A 229 6.60 -19.85 5.22
CA PRO A 229 7.83 -20.06 4.44
C PRO A 229 7.69 -21.11 3.31
N ARG A 230 6.55 -21.80 3.22
CA ARG A 230 6.26 -22.82 2.19
C ARG A 230 5.11 -22.42 1.28
N GLU A 231 4.53 -21.24 1.47
CA GLU A 231 3.47 -20.74 0.59
C GLU A 231 4.10 -20.20 -0.71
N PRO A 232 3.64 -20.64 -1.89
CA PRO A 232 4.23 -20.21 -3.14
C PRO A 232 3.86 -18.75 -3.47
N GLY A 233 4.83 -18.02 -4.03
CA GLY A 233 4.63 -16.73 -4.67
C GLY A 233 5.04 -15.52 -3.81
N ILE A 234 5.74 -14.57 -4.44
CA ILE A 234 6.29 -13.37 -3.76
C ILE A 234 5.21 -12.47 -3.12
N GLY A 235 3.94 -12.65 -3.44
CA GLY A 235 2.83 -11.93 -2.83
C GLY A 235 2.60 -12.27 -1.35
N VAL A 236 3.00 -13.48 -0.92
CA VAL A 236 2.73 -13.96 0.45
C VAL A 236 3.55 -13.23 1.51
N HIS A 237 4.72 -12.71 1.14
CA HIS A 237 5.62 -11.99 2.06
C HIS A 237 5.31 -10.50 2.21
N ARG A 238 4.29 -9.99 1.52
CA ARG A 238 3.92 -8.58 1.57
C ARG A 238 3.48 -8.18 2.96
N CYS A 239 3.88 -6.99 3.39
CA CYS A 239 3.43 -6.44 4.67
C CYS A 239 1.89 -6.25 4.74
N ALA A 240 1.27 -6.00 3.58
CA ALA A 240 -0.17 -5.83 3.46
C ALA A 240 -0.95 -7.16 3.37
N ARG A 241 -0.27 -8.32 3.34
CA ARG A 241 -0.92 -9.63 3.31
C ARG A 241 -1.66 -9.88 4.63
N ARG A 242 -2.96 -10.14 4.50
CA ARG A 242 -3.85 -10.58 5.59
C ARG A 242 -4.52 -11.90 5.21
N GLY A 243 -4.95 -12.63 6.22
CA GLY A 243 -5.78 -13.82 6.08
C GLY A 243 -6.51 -14.16 7.37
N THR A 244 -7.38 -15.17 7.30
CA THR A 244 -8.01 -15.78 8.47
C THR A 244 -7.61 -17.25 8.55
N SER A 245 -7.49 -17.79 9.76
CA SER A 245 -7.21 -19.20 9.98
C SER A 245 -8.15 -19.77 11.04
N GLN A 246 -8.57 -21.01 10.82
CA GLN A 246 -9.27 -21.85 11.79
C GLN A 246 -8.26 -22.73 12.50
N GLY A 247 -8.30 -22.77 13.83
CA GLY A 247 -7.48 -23.68 14.62
C GLY A 247 -5.97 -23.40 14.63
N LEU A 248 -5.21 -24.44 14.97
CA LEU A 248 -3.75 -24.41 15.17
C LEU A 248 -3.03 -24.69 13.85
N ALA A 249 -2.01 -23.90 13.52
CA ALA A 249 -1.15 -24.16 12.36
C ALA A 249 0.34 -24.15 12.75
N ALA A 250 1.13 -24.98 12.06
CA ALA A 250 2.54 -25.23 12.39
C ALA A 250 3.47 -24.03 12.14
N ASP A 251 3.09 -23.15 11.24
CA ASP A 251 3.81 -21.95 10.80
C ASP A 251 3.13 -20.65 11.26
N LEU A 252 2.12 -20.76 12.12
CA LEU A 252 1.35 -19.64 12.64
C LEU A 252 1.75 -19.33 14.08
N GLY A 253 2.60 -18.31 14.20
CA GLY A 253 3.09 -17.79 15.47
C GLY A 253 2.38 -16.51 15.88
N PHE A 254 3.06 -15.68 16.66
CA PHE A 254 2.57 -14.37 17.10
C PHE A 254 3.73 -13.55 17.67
N ARG A 255 3.50 -12.25 17.87
CA ARG A 255 4.40 -11.38 18.64
C ARG A 255 3.61 -10.39 19.48
N CYS A 256 4.24 -9.90 20.55
CA CYS A 256 3.58 -9.02 21.50
C CYS A 256 3.90 -7.55 21.22
N CYS A 257 2.93 -6.69 21.53
CA CYS A 257 3.04 -5.25 21.49
C CYS A 257 2.63 -4.64 22.84
N THR A 258 3.15 -3.44 23.12
CA THR A 258 2.77 -2.60 24.26
C THR A 258 2.51 -1.16 23.76
N GLY A 259 1.77 -0.37 24.54
CA GLY A 259 1.36 0.99 24.11
C GLY A 259 0.26 0.96 23.05
N GLY A 260 0.30 1.90 22.11
CA GLY A 260 -0.64 1.95 20.97
C GLY A 260 -2.00 2.58 21.28
N GLU A 261 -2.02 3.60 22.12
CA GLU A 261 -3.24 4.42 22.30
C GLU A 261 -3.67 5.03 20.96
N ARG A 262 -4.98 5.25 20.78
CA ARG A 262 -5.47 6.02 19.63
C ARG A 262 -4.80 7.39 19.66
N PRO A 263 -4.17 7.85 18.57
CA PRO A 263 -3.51 9.14 18.59
C PRO A 263 -4.55 10.23 18.84
N LYS A 264 -4.22 11.20 19.70
CA LYS A 264 -4.99 12.45 19.78
C LYS A 264 -4.78 13.19 18.47
N LEU A 265 -5.79 13.18 17.62
CA LEU A 265 -5.74 13.84 16.32
C LEU A 265 -5.89 15.34 16.56
N VAL A 266 -4.83 16.10 16.28
CA VAL A 266 -4.87 17.56 16.31
C VAL A 266 -5.65 18.04 15.09
N GLU A 267 -6.61 18.93 15.31
CA GLU A 267 -7.33 19.58 14.23
C GLU A 267 -6.41 20.62 13.58
N VAL A 268 -6.28 20.52 12.27
CA VAL A 268 -5.41 21.38 11.46
C VAL A 268 -6.24 21.97 10.32
N GLU A 269 -5.83 23.14 9.81
CA GLU A 269 -6.50 23.77 8.66
C GLU A 269 -6.56 22.79 7.48
N PRO A 270 -7.73 22.56 6.86
CA PRO A 270 -7.86 21.54 5.83
C PRO A 270 -6.99 21.75 4.59
N PHE A 271 -6.67 23.00 4.26
CA PHE A 271 -5.92 23.35 3.06
C PHE A 271 -4.79 24.29 3.45
N ARG A 272 -3.54 23.80 3.37
CA ARG A 272 -2.34 24.61 3.62
C ARG A 272 -1.53 24.68 2.35
N LYS A 273 -1.26 25.90 1.87
CA LYS A 273 -0.30 26.09 0.77
C LYS A 273 1.09 25.71 1.24
N THR A 274 1.83 24.98 0.41
CA THR A 274 3.22 24.62 0.68
C THR A 274 4.09 24.96 -0.50
N LYS A 275 5.40 25.10 -0.23
CA LYS A 275 6.40 25.17 -1.27
C LYS A 275 6.82 23.76 -1.65
N LEU A 276 7.00 23.56 -2.95
CA LEU A 276 7.66 22.44 -3.58
C LEU A 276 8.29 23.04 -4.82
N ASP A 277 9.55 22.77 -5.09
CA ASP A 277 10.16 23.21 -6.35
C ASP A 277 10.15 22.10 -7.40
N ALA A 278 10.51 22.47 -8.64
CA ALA A 278 10.51 21.54 -9.76
C ALA A 278 11.53 20.39 -9.59
N SER A 279 12.65 20.64 -8.90
CA SER A 279 13.68 19.64 -8.66
C SER A 279 13.24 18.63 -7.60
N GLU A 280 12.57 19.09 -6.54
CA GLU A 280 11.96 18.25 -5.52
C GLU A 280 10.84 17.40 -6.14
N LEU A 281 9.98 17.99 -6.97
CA LEU A 281 8.93 17.26 -7.68
C LEU A 281 9.52 16.19 -8.61
N ALA A 282 10.58 16.52 -9.35
CA ALA A 282 11.28 15.55 -10.20
C ALA A 282 11.88 14.41 -9.38
N ALA A 283 12.47 14.69 -8.22
CA ALA A 283 13.00 13.67 -7.32
C ALA A 283 11.89 12.76 -6.76
N ILE A 284 10.73 13.32 -6.40
CA ILE A 284 9.56 12.55 -5.95
C ILE A 284 9.08 11.61 -7.05
N VAL A 285 8.92 12.11 -8.28
CA VAL A 285 8.45 11.30 -9.42
C VAL A 285 9.48 10.23 -9.80
N ALA A 286 10.78 10.56 -9.77
CA ALA A 286 11.85 9.58 -10.01
C ALA A 286 11.90 8.48 -8.93
N GLY A 287 11.54 8.81 -7.69
CA GLY A 287 11.42 7.86 -6.58
C GLY A 287 10.15 7.00 -6.60
N ALA A 288 9.29 7.17 -7.59
CA ALA A 288 8.02 6.46 -7.74
C ALA A 288 8.02 5.57 -8.99
N PRO A 289 8.43 4.29 -8.88
CA PRO A 289 8.47 3.36 -10.00
C PRO A 289 7.15 3.25 -10.77
N GLU A 290 6.01 3.41 -10.09
CA GLU A 290 4.68 3.38 -10.69
C GLU A 290 4.41 4.51 -11.72
N LEU A 291 5.16 5.61 -11.67
CA LEU A 291 5.11 6.70 -12.65
C LEU A 291 6.20 6.60 -13.72
N ALA A 292 7.22 5.76 -13.52
CA ALA A 292 8.32 5.64 -14.46
C ALA A 292 7.79 5.20 -15.84
N GLY A 293 8.16 5.93 -16.88
CA GLY A 293 7.72 5.67 -18.25
C GLY A 293 6.26 6.00 -18.55
N ARG A 294 5.50 6.57 -17.60
CA ARG A 294 4.13 7.03 -17.86
C ARG A 294 4.14 8.33 -18.67
N PRO A 295 3.36 8.42 -19.77
CA PRO A 295 3.17 9.67 -20.50
C PRO A 295 2.75 10.82 -19.56
N GLY A 296 3.42 11.97 -19.68
CA GLY A 296 3.21 13.15 -18.83
C GLY A 296 4.09 13.26 -17.59
N PHE A 297 4.74 12.17 -17.16
CA PHE A 297 5.71 12.15 -16.05
C PHE A 297 7.13 11.89 -16.57
N GLY A 298 7.59 12.76 -17.48
CA GLY A 298 8.91 12.68 -18.12
C GLY A 298 9.95 13.61 -17.53
N ALA A 299 11.13 13.68 -18.16
CA ALA A 299 12.12 14.71 -17.87
C ALA A 299 11.52 16.11 -18.09
N GLU A 300 11.87 17.07 -17.23
CA GLU A 300 11.40 18.47 -17.25
C GLU A 300 9.98 18.71 -16.72
N LEU A 301 9.66 18.19 -15.54
CA LEU A 301 8.47 18.60 -14.80
C LEU A 301 8.57 20.06 -14.38
N ARG A 302 7.46 20.79 -14.50
CA ARG A 302 7.34 22.20 -14.10
C ARG A 302 6.07 22.41 -13.30
N LEU A 303 6.17 23.26 -12.29
CA LEU A 303 5.02 23.81 -11.58
C LEU A 303 4.53 25.06 -12.30
N PHE A 304 3.25 25.39 -12.09
CA PHE A 304 2.64 26.61 -12.61
C PHE A 304 2.96 27.81 -11.72
N ASP A 305 2.92 29.01 -12.29
CA ASP A 305 3.04 30.23 -11.51
C ASP A 305 1.76 30.45 -10.69
N PRO A 306 1.82 30.94 -9.44
CA PRO A 306 0.63 31.32 -8.67
C PRO A 306 -0.36 32.22 -9.43
N ALA A 307 0.12 33.12 -10.28
CA ALA A 307 -0.68 34.03 -11.09
C ALA A 307 -1.50 33.30 -12.17
N ASP A 308 -1.06 32.11 -12.61
CA ASP A 308 -1.74 31.33 -13.64
C ASP A 308 -3.16 30.93 -13.23
N SER A 309 -3.46 30.86 -11.93
CA SER A 309 -4.80 30.61 -11.39
C SER A 309 -5.86 31.59 -11.90
N THR A 310 -5.48 32.84 -12.18
CA THR A 310 -6.40 33.87 -12.68
C THR A 310 -6.82 33.57 -14.13
N SER A 311 -5.92 32.99 -14.93
CA SER A 311 -6.20 32.61 -16.32
C SER A 311 -7.22 31.46 -16.41
N VAL A 312 -7.28 30.59 -15.39
CA VAL A 312 -8.21 29.47 -15.32
C VAL A 312 -9.62 29.93 -14.98
N VAL A 313 -9.74 30.92 -14.07
CA VAL A 313 -11.03 31.47 -13.64
C VAL A 313 -11.59 32.47 -14.65
N GLY A 314 -10.74 33.29 -15.26
CA GLY A 314 -11.15 34.41 -16.12
C GLY A 314 -11.70 34.02 -17.50
N ARG A 315 -11.73 32.74 -17.86
CA ARG A 315 -12.25 32.26 -19.16
C ARG A 315 -13.77 32.32 -19.25
N THR A 316 -14.47 32.28 -18.12
CA THR A 316 -15.94 32.33 -18.06
C THR A 316 -16.42 33.28 -16.97
N GLN A 317 -17.73 33.52 -16.92
CA GLN A 317 -18.39 34.26 -15.83
C GLN A 317 -18.99 33.32 -14.78
N ALA A 318 -18.50 32.08 -14.68
CA ALA A 318 -19.06 31.11 -13.75
C ALA A 318 -18.88 31.59 -12.29
N PRO A 319 -19.93 31.43 -11.45
CA PRO A 319 -19.88 31.86 -10.06
C PRO A 319 -18.85 31.05 -9.29
N HIS A 320 -18.15 31.70 -8.38
CA HIS A 320 -17.08 31.10 -7.59
C HIS A 320 -16.96 31.70 -6.19
N VAL A 321 -18.05 32.27 -5.68
CA VAL A 321 -18.09 32.89 -4.35
C VAL A 321 -17.73 31.86 -3.28
N GLY A 322 -16.78 32.20 -2.41
CA GLY A 322 -16.32 31.33 -1.32
C GLY A 322 -15.33 30.24 -1.73
N LEU A 323 -14.95 30.17 -3.02
CA LEU A 323 -13.89 29.29 -3.50
C LEU A 323 -12.55 30.03 -3.55
N VAL A 324 -11.51 29.30 -3.22
CA VAL A 324 -10.12 29.71 -3.40
C VAL A 324 -9.53 28.90 -4.56
N PHE A 325 -8.90 29.60 -5.50
CA PHE A 325 -8.16 28.99 -6.60
C PHE A 325 -6.66 29.11 -6.34
N SER A 326 -5.91 28.04 -6.60
CA SER A 326 -4.47 28.01 -6.40
C SER A 326 -3.82 27.01 -7.35
N THR A 327 -2.75 27.43 -8.01
CA THR A 327 -1.82 26.53 -8.71
C THR A 327 -0.65 26.09 -7.84
N GLN A 328 -0.51 26.66 -6.63
CA GLN A 328 0.50 26.25 -5.67
C GLN A 328 0.16 24.86 -5.10
N PRO A 329 1.19 24.04 -4.79
CA PRO A 329 1.03 22.79 -4.06
C PRO A 329 0.26 22.98 -2.75
N LEU A 330 -0.65 22.05 -2.44
CA LEU A 330 -1.48 22.07 -1.24
C LEU A 330 -1.23 20.83 -0.38
N LEU A 331 -0.95 21.03 0.90
CA LEU A 331 -1.14 20.00 1.92
C LEU A 331 -2.62 20.00 2.31
N TRP A 332 -3.33 18.97 1.88
CA TRP A 332 -4.74 18.74 2.10
C TRP A 332 -4.96 17.75 3.24
N SER A 333 -5.81 18.11 4.22
CA SER A 333 -6.21 17.25 5.33
C SER A 333 -7.71 16.93 5.27
N PRO A 334 -8.11 15.91 4.48
CA PRO A 334 -9.51 15.55 4.31
C PRO A 334 -10.17 15.10 5.61
N ASP A 335 -9.39 14.41 6.46
CA ASP A 335 -9.77 13.95 7.79
C ASP A 335 -8.64 14.25 8.78
N PRO A 336 -8.95 14.48 10.07
CA PRO A 336 -7.92 14.70 11.09
C PRO A 336 -6.86 13.58 11.10
N GLY A 337 -5.59 13.98 11.11
CA GLY A 337 -4.44 13.05 11.06
C GLY A 337 -4.14 12.44 9.69
N VAL A 338 -4.95 12.68 8.66
CA VAL A 338 -4.62 12.34 7.28
C VAL A 338 -4.11 13.61 6.59
N GLU A 339 -2.99 13.48 5.88
CA GLU A 339 -2.40 14.54 5.08
C GLU A 339 -2.09 14.00 3.67
N VAL A 340 -2.37 14.81 2.66
CA VAL A 340 -2.16 14.49 1.25
C VAL A 340 -1.58 15.73 0.59
N LEU A 341 -0.40 15.62 0.00
CA LEU A 341 0.16 16.66 -0.86
C LEU A 341 -0.51 16.53 -2.24
N VAL A 342 -1.22 17.58 -2.66
CA VAL A 342 -1.83 17.68 -3.99
C VAL A 342 -1.05 18.73 -4.80
N VAL A 343 -0.52 18.30 -5.94
CA VAL A 343 0.33 19.09 -6.82
C VAL A 343 -0.31 19.14 -8.20
N THR A 344 -0.36 20.33 -8.79
CA THR A 344 -0.62 20.47 -10.22
C THR A 344 0.64 20.94 -10.92
N GLY A 345 0.86 20.43 -12.12
CA GLY A 345 2.04 20.76 -12.90
C GLY A 345 1.91 20.31 -14.33
N ARG A 346 3.01 20.42 -15.07
CA ARG A 346 3.09 19.99 -16.47
C ARG A 346 4.47 19.43 -16.82
N SER A 347 4.48 18.66 -17.89
CA SER A 347 5.65 18.33 -18.71
C SER A 347 5.59 19.12 -20.02
N LYS A 348 6.43 18.77 -21.00
CA LYS A 348 6.36 19.34 -22.35
C LYS A 348 5.06 19.01 -23.10
N THR A 349 4.41 17.91 -22.77
CA THR A 349 3.31 17.35 -23.58
C THR A 349 2.04 17.09 -22.79
N ALA A 350 2.03 17.31 -21.48
CA ALA A 350 0.87 17.04 -20.65
C ALA A 350 0.88 17.85 -19.35
N SER A 351 -0.30 18.24 -18.89
CA SER A 351 -0.59 18.75 -17.55
C SER A 351 -1.09 17.61 -16.67
N PHE A 352 -0.91 17.73 -15.36
CA PHE A 352 -1.30 16.68 -14.42
C PHE A 352 -1.78 17.24 -13.09
N VAL A 353 -2.54 16.38 -12.39
CA VAL A 353 -2.87 16.48 -10.97
C VAL A 353 -2.29 15.25 -10.30
N LEU A 354 -1.45 15.45 -9.28
CA LEU A 354 -0.75 14.39 -8.57
C LEU A 354 -1.08 14.50 -7.07
N ALA A 355 -1.57 13.42 -6.49
CA ALA A 355 -1.83 13.30 -5.05
C ALA A 355 -0.85 12.32 -4.41
N LEU A 356 -0.21 12.74 -3.33
CA LEU A 356 0.89 12.05 -2.66
C LEU A 356 0.63 11.99 -1.15
N PHE A 357 0.85 10.84 -0.54
CA PHE A 357 0.93 10.72 0.91
C PHE A 357 2.36 11.04 1.38
N PRO A 358 2.56 12.02 2.28
CA PRO A 358 3.84 12.22 2.93
C PRO A 358 4.15 11.05 3.88
N LEU A 359 5.40 10.62 3.90
CA LEU A 359 5.89 9.50 4.71
C LEU A 359 6.74 10.01 5.88
N SER A 360 6.86 9.20 6.94
CA SER A 360 7.63 9.57 8.14
C SER A 360 9.13 9.74 7.89
N SER A 361 9.66 9.19 6.80
CA SER A 361 11.04 9.37 6.37
C SER A 361 11.29 10.70 5.64
N GLY A 362 10.25 11.49 5.39
CA GLY A 362 10.31 12.68 4.53
C GLY A 362 10.14 12.38 3.03
N LYS A 363 9.95 11.11 2.66
CA LYS A 363 9.60 10.70 1.28
C LYS A 363 8.10 10.81 1.04
N TYR A 364 7.67 10.44 -0.17
CA TYR A 364 6.26 10.42 -0.56
C TYR A 364 5.88 9.08 -1.17
N LYS A 365 4.62 8.68 -1.00
CA LYS A 365 4.01 7.55 -1.71
C LYS A 365 2.83 8.06 -2.54
N ILE A 366 2.65 7.54 -3.75
CA ILE A 366 1.55 7.97 -4.60
C ILE A 366 0.21 7.51 -4.03
N ALA A 367 -0.73 8.44 -4.01
CA ALA A 367 -2.11 8.18 -3.65
C ALA A 367 -2.99 8.04 -4.90
N SER A 368 -2.86 8.98 -5.84
CA SER A 368 -3.59 8.99 -7.10
C SER A 368 -2.95 10.00 -8.06
N TYR A 369 -3.21 9.87 -9.36
CA TYR A 369 -2.79 10.86 -10.35
C TYR A 369 -3.79 10.91 -11.51
N PHE A 370 -3.84 12.05 -12.19
CA PHE A 370 -4.59 12.28 -13.42
C PHE A 370 -3.72 13.07 -14.39
N VAL A 371 -3.64 12.65 -15.65
CA VAL A 371 -2.79 13.26 -16.67
C VAL A 371 -3.64 13.63 -17.89
N MET A 372 -3.51 14.87 -18.33
CA MET A 372 -4.16 15.41 -19.53
C MET A 372 -3.14 15.42 -20.67
N LEU A 373 -3.14 14.35 -21.46
CA LEU A 373 -2.19 14.20 -22.58
C LEU A 373 -2.51 15.19 -23.70
N GLY A 374 -1.49 15.87 -24.20
CA GLY A 374 -1.61 16.87 -25.27
C GLY A 374 -2.05 18.27 -24.79
N ASP A 375 -2.42 18.42 -23.52
CA ASP A 375 -2.78 19.71 -22.93
C ASP A 375 -1.67 20.15 -21.96
N VAL A 376 -1.16 21.37 -22.12
CA VAL A 376 -0.13 21.97 -21.25
C VAL A 376 -0.63 23.24 -20.55
N SER A 377 -1.96 23.44 -20.56
CA SER A 377 -2.64 24.55 -19.93
C SER A 377 -2.48 24.51 -18.41
N PRO A 378 -2.49 25.67 -17.74
CA PRO A 378 -2.53 25.74 -16.29
C PRO A 378 -3.69 24.96 -15.69
N VAL A 379 -3.41 24.26 -14.59
CA VAL A 379 -4.41 23.53 -13.81
C VAL A 379 -4.46 24.13 -12.42
N ALA A 380 -5.60 24.71 -12.05
CA ALA A 380 -5.83 25.25 -10.71
C ALA A 380 -6.55 24.23 -9.83
N LEU A 381 -6.17 24.19 -8.56
CA LEU A 381 -6.96 23.57 -7.50
C LEU A 381 -8.00 24.58 -7.00
N ALA A 382 -9.24 24.13 -6.84
CA ALA A 382 -10.36 24.92 -6.35
C ALA A 382 -10.94 24.28 -5.09
N TYR A 383 -11.11 25.05 -4.02
CA TYR A 383 -11.59 24.52 -2.73
C TYR A 383 -12.29 25.59 -1.91
N ASN A 384 -13.19 25.15 -1.03
CA ASN A 384 -13.78 26.00 0.01
C ASN A 384 -13.06 25.73 1.34
N PRO A 385 -12.39 26.72 1.97
CA PRO A 385 -11.65 26.51 3.22
C PRO A 385 -12.46 25.88 4.37
N SER A 386 -13.78 26.10 4.38
CA SER A 386 -14.70 25.58 5.40
C SER A 386 -15.21 24.16 5.09
N ARG A 387 -14.95 23.63 3.88
CA ARG A 387 -15.44 22.33 3.41
C ARG A 387 -14.26 21.39 3.16
N ARG A 388 -13.75 20.79 4.24
CA ARG A 388 -12.48 20.04 4.24
C ARG A 388 -12.36 18.90 3.21
N ARG A 389 -13.47 18.30 2.76
CA ARG A 389 -13.47 17.19 1.79
C ARG A 389 -13.78 17.63 0.35
N GLU A 390 -13.99 18.92 0.11
CA GLU A 390 -14.29 19.48 -1.21
C GLU A 390 -13.02 20.08 -1.83
N LEU A 391 -12.30 19.25 -2.58
CA LEU A 391 -11.16 19.67 -3.40
C LEU A 391 -11.43 19.33 -4.87
N GLN A 392 -11.29 20.34 -5.72
CA GLN A 392 -11.50 20.23 -7.15
C GLN A 392 -10.22 20.63 -7.89
N TRP A 393 -10.14 20.23 -9.16
CA TRP A 393 -9.13 20.70 -10.10
C TRP A 393 -9.85 21.21 -11.37
N THR A 394 -9.25 22.16 -12.07
CA THR A 394 -9.85 22.73 -13.28
C THR A 394 -8.80 23.37 -14.19
N THR A 395 -8.96 23.23 -15.51
CA THR A 395 -8.19 23.94 -16.56
C THR A 395 -8.95 25.16 -17.09
N CYS A 396 -10.29 25.14 -16.98
CA CYS A 396 -11.18 26.26 -17.22
C CYS A 396 -12.38 26.17 -16.27
N TRP A 397 -12.52 27.14 -15.37
CA TRP A 397 -13.65 27.18 -14.45
C TRP A 397 -14.96 27.42 -15.22
N GLY A 398 -15.95 26.55 -15.03
CA GLY A 398 -17.25 26.63 -15.70
C GLY A 398 -17.29 26.09 -17.13
N CYS A 399 -16.17 25.60 -17.68
CA CYS A 399 -16.15 24.86 -18.94
C CYS A 399 -16.54 23.39 -18.72
N SER A 400 -17.36 22.85 -19.62
CA SER A 400 -17.77 21.43 -19.58
C SER A 400 -16.58 20.51 -19.81
N GLY A 401 -16.40 19.50 -18.94
CA GLY A 401 -15.31 18.52 -19.06
C GLY A 401 -13.91 19.06 -18.69
N GLU A 402 -13.78 20.33 -18.30
CA GLU A 402 -12.49 20.94 -17.91
C GLU A 402 -12.34 21.07 -16.39
N THR A 403 -13.14 20.31 -15.64
CA THR A 403 -13.16 20.31 -14.18
C THR A 403 -13.24 18.88 -13.66
N GLY A 404 -12.73 18.69 -12.45
CA GLY A 404 -12.80 17.42 -11.77
C GLY A 404 -12.59 17.55 -10.27
N GLY A 405 -12.52 16.40 -9.60
CA GLY A 405 -12.47 16.31 -8.14
C GLY A 405 -11.27 15.51 -7.68
N VAL A 406 -10.65 15.93 -6.58
CA VAL A 406 -9.73 15.13 -5.79
C VAL A 406 -10.50 14.70 -4.54
N SER A 407 -10.94 13.44 -4.51
CA SER A 407 -11.90 12.95 -3.50
C SER A 407 -11.26 11.97 -2.53
N PHE A 408 -11.53 12.16 -1.23
CA PHE A 408 -11.27 11.17 -0.18
C PHE A 408 -12.54 10.38 0.08
N ARG A 409 -12.57 9.12 -0.37
CA ARG A 409 -13.75 8.25 -0.34
C ARG A 409 -13.98 7.66 1.05
N GLU A 410 -15.14 7.04 1.26
CA GLU A 410 -15.50 6.41 2.54
C GLU A 410 -14.54 5.27 2.92
N ASP A 411 -14.02 4.56 1.92
CA ASP A 411 -12.97 3.55 2.09
C ASP A 411 -11.56 4.14 2.30
N ARG A 412 -11.48 5.46 2.48
CA ARG A 412 -10.27 6.25 2.75
C ARG A 412 -9.26 6.29 1.60
N ARG A 413 -9.68 5.95 0.37
CA ARG A 413 -8.83 6.10 -0.82
C ARG A 413 -8.93 7.49 -1.42
N ILE A 414 -7.82 7.94 -2.01
CA ILE A 414 -7.78 9.14 -2.84
C ILE A 414 -8.10 8.75 -4.27
N VAL A 415 -9.05 9.45 -4.88
CA VAL A 415 -9.42 9.27 -6.29
C VAL A 415 -9.48 10.63 -6.95
N ILE A 416 -8.83 10.75 -8.11
CA ILE A 416 -8.96 11.92 -8.98
C ILE A 416 -9.88 11.55 -10.13
N VAL A 417 -10.93 12.35 -10.33
CA VAL A 417 -11.93 12.14 -11.39
C VAL A 417 -12.11 13.43 -12.19
N GLN A 418 -12.53 13.29 -13.44
CA GLN A 418 -13.02 14.36 -14.30
C GLN A 418 -14.55 14.25 -14.38
N PHE A 419 -15.26 15.38 -14.48
CA PHE A 419 -16.70 15.40 -14.68
C PHE A 419 -17.14 16.45 -15.70
#